data_AF-A0A0U2J6F5-F1
#
_entry.id   AF-A0A0U2J6F5-F1
#
_cell.length_a   1.000
_cell.length_b   1.000
_cell.length_c   1.000
_cell.angle_alpha   90.00
_cell.angle_beta   90.00
_cell.angle_gamma   90.00
#
_symmetry.space_group_name_H-M   'P 1'
#
loop_
_entity.id
_entity.type
_entity.pdbx_description
1 polymer ?
#
loop_
_entity_poly.entity_id
_entity_poly.type
_entity_poly.pdbx_seq_one_letter_code
_entity_poly.pdbx_strand_id
1 'polypeptide(L)'
;MSHLHVTNLSKSVGVKTLFTNVEFSLYPGERAGLIGVNGTGKSTLLSILAGDLESDTMEMDHPKKYRITYLMQEPEFDESLTVLETVFSGDSPLLALNRSYERALQNMIADSGSEQLQEELMKIQEGMERENAWDINALAKTALTKLGIDMYDQQISELSGGQRKRVALAKALIEPADLILLDEPTNHLDAGSTEWLQETLLRMNSAMLFVTHDRYFLDAVSTHIFELADQTMYTHKGNYGDYLEARAVREEMAEATKQKMHNRFRSELKWIRRGAKARSTKQKARIQRFDQLSEDLQSTSDNTSLELSMQSQRLGKKIIEGENLGVSYGDHEIFHSFDFLLQGGDRIGIVGPNGAGKSTLMKLIAGDLEATSGTLDYGSTVKIAHFTQRLPEMDESQRMIEYIQEVSSDFEAEKGVRLSATQMLERFLFPSNAHGTLIGKLSGGERKRLYLLKLLMEKPNILLLDEPTNDLDIQTLSVLEDFLENFPGVVLTISHDRFFLDRIAKKLWTLGSGTVDEYQGLYTDWLKEKKPVVEPQAVTVANDAPAVEPVPQAPEKKKKMSFLEKKEYDGILDKIAEVEEKIEQTEAEMSKAGSDFDKLQELTNQIDAYTAQYDELIERWSYLQELAEA
;
A
#
# COMPACT_ATOMS: atom_id res chain seq x y z
N MET A 1 21.55 -21.02 15.06
CA MET A 1 21.05 -20.49 13.78
C MET A 1 20.75 -19.01 14.00
N SER A 2 21.31 -18.11 13.21
CA SER A 2 21.13 -16.65 13.38
C SER A 2 19.74 -16.26 12.91
N HIS A 3 18.75 -16.31 13.79
CA HIS A 3 17.40 -15.85 13.51
C HIS A 3 17.11 -14.66 14.43
N LEU A 4 16.25 -13.76 13.97
CA LEU A 4 15.65 -12.73 14.78
C LEU A 4 14.29 -13.23 15.22
N HIS A 5 14.02 -13.21 16.52
CA HIS A 5 12.70 -13.48 17.07
C HIS A 5 12.27 -12.29 17.92
N VAL A 6 11.12 -11.71 17.59
CA VAL A 6 10.54 -10.56 18.29
C VAL A 6 9.22 -10.98 18.89
N THR A 7 9.06 -10.76 20.19
CA THR A 7 7.84 -11.09 20.94
C THR A 7 7.38 -9.91 21.78
N ASN A 8 6.08 -9.86 22.05
CA ASN A 8 5.45 -8.87 22.94
C ASN A 8 5.75 -7.41 22.56
N LEU A 9 5.94 -7.12 21.27
CA LEU A 9 6.26 -5.80 20.80
C LEU A 9 5.00 -4.92 20.79
N SER A 10 5.00 -3.86 21.60
CA SER A 10 3.90 -2.89 21.65
C SER A 10 4.43 -1.46 21.61
N LYS A 11 3.72 -0.59 20.89
CA LYS A 11 4.03 0.84 20.84
C LYS A 11 2.78 1.71 20.80
N SER A 12 2.76 2.71 21.66
CA SER A 12 1.81 3.81 21.67
C SER A 12 2.52 5.16 21.52
N VAL A 13 1.93 6.08 20.76
CA VAL A 13 2.42 7.45 20.59
C VAL A 13 1.31 8.41 21.03
N GLY A 14 1.50 9.04 22.19
CA GLY A 14 0.48 9.87 22.83
C GLY A 14 -0.74 9.05 23.25
N VAL A 15 -1.90 9.34 22.66
CA VAL A 15 -3.17 8.63 22.92
C VAL A 15 -3.42 7.51 21.88
N LYS A 16 -2.63 7.45 20.81
CA LYS A 16 -2.82 6.49 19.71
C LYS A 16 -1.93 5.27 19.94
N THR A 17 -2.53 4.11 20.14
CA THR A 17 -1.83 2.82 20.07
C THR A 17 -1.59 2.46 18.61
N LEU A 18 -0.33 2.24 18.23
CA LEU A 18 0.04 1.88 16.86
C LEU A 18 -0.15 0.39 16.64
N PHE A 19 0.46 -0.41 17.52
CA PHE A 19 0.36 -1.87 17.51
C PHE A 19 0.58 -2.45 18.90
N THR A 20 -0.03 -3.61 19.16
CA THR A 20 -0.04 -4.28 20.46
C THR A 20 0.32 -5.75 20.29
N ASN A 21 1.24 -6.24 21.12
CA ASN A 21 1.63 -7.65 21.20
C ASN A 21 1.99 -8.27 19.84
N VAL A 22 2.81 -7.57 19.06
CA VAL A 22 3.31 -8.05 17.78
C VAL A 22 4.38 -9.11 18.01
N GLU A 23 4.27 -10.21 17.26
CA GLU A 23 5.20 -11.34 17.29
C GLU A 23 5.57 -11.78 15.88
N PHE A 24 6.87 -11.97 15.62
CA PHE A 24 7.36 -12.54 14.36
C PHE A 24 8.78 -13.08 14.47
N SER A 25 9.18 -13.85 13.46
CA SER A 25 10.54 -14.35 13.31
C SER A 25 11.03 -14.09 11.89
N LEU A 26 12.32 -13.79 11.75
CA LEU A 26 12.99 -13.67 10.46
C LEU A 26 14.25 -14.54 10.44
N TYR A 27 14.36 -15.37 9.42
CA TYR A 27 15.51 -16.24 9.18
C TYR A 27 16.43 -15.66 8.08
N PRO A 28 17.72 -16.05 8.03
CA PRO A 28 18.62 -15.62 6.97
C PRO A 28 18.10 -16.03 5.59
N GLY A 29 18.11 -15.09 4.65
CA GLY A 29 17.58 -15.27 3.29
C GLY A 29 16.07 -15.04 3.19
N GLU A 30 15.34 -14.87 4.30
CA GLU A 30 13.95 -14.43 4.25
C GLU A 30 13.84 -12.93 4.00
N ARG A 31 12.84 -12.56 3.21
CA ARG A 31 12.60 -11.21 2.73
C ARG A 31 11.16 -10.88 3.02
N ALA A 32 10.90 -10.19 4.12
CA ALA A 32 9.56 -9.82 4.53
C ALA A 32 9.20 -8.42 4.01
N GLY A 33 8.09 -8.33 3.28
CA GLY A 33 7.48 -7.05 2.92
C GLY A 33 6.51 -6.60 4.01
N LEU A 34 6.71 -5.40 4.56
CA LEU A 34 5.83 -4.81 5.57
C LEU A 34 4.83 -3.87 4.91
N ILE A 35 3.54 -4.20 5.02
CA ILE A 35 2.43 -3.43 4.46
C ILE A 35 1.46 -2.99 5.55
N GLY A 36 0.68 -1.95 5.25
CA GLY A 36 -0.31 -1.39 6.16
C GLY A 36 -0.68 0.03 5.74
N VAL A 37 -1.80 0.55 6.25
CA VAL A 37 -2.23 1.92 5.94
C VAL A 37 -1.27 2.95 6.51
N ASN A 38 -1.31 4.17 5.99
CA ASN A 38 -0.50 5.25 6.53
C ASN A 38 -0.87 5.54 7.99
N GLY A 39 0.16 5.70 8.83
CA GLY A 39 0.00 5.93 10.26
C GLY A 39 -0.31 4.70 11.12
N THR A 40 -0.15 3.47 10.61
CA THR A 40 -0.14 2.23 11.43
C THR A 40 1.17 1.99 12.17
N GLY A 41 2.22 2.74 11.85
CA GLY A 41 3.52 2.63 12.52
C GLY A 41 4.56 1.78 11.79
N LYS A 42 4.47 1.58 10.47
CA LYS A 42 5.46 0.84 9.65
C LYS A 42 6.91 1.32 9.87
N SER A 43 7.16 2.62 9.65
CA SER A 43 8.48 3.23 9.86
C SER A 43 8.87 3.24 11.34
N THR A 44 7.89 3.34 12.25
CA THR A 44 8.13 3.24 13.70
C THR A 44 8.60 1.84 14.08
N LEU A 45 8.02 0.79 13.49
CA LEU A 45 8.45 -0.59 13.69
C LEU A 45 9.90 -0.79 13.22
N LEU A 46 10.24 -0.32 12.02
CA LEU A 46 11.63 -0.39 11.52
C LEU A 46 12.61 0.36 12.45
N SER A 47 12.24 1.56 12.90
CA SER A 47 13.10 2.37 13.79
C SER A 47 13.31 1.72 15.17
N ILE A 48 12.29 1.03 15.69
CA ILE A 48 12.40 0.24 16.92
C ILE A 48 13.36 -0.94 16.73
N LEU A 49 13.25 -1.65 15.61
CA LEU A 49 14.14 -2.78 15.29
C LEU A 49 15.59 -2.34 15.04
N ALA A 50 15.79 -1.12 14.51
CA ALA A 50 17.10 -0.51 14.34
C ALA A 50 17.74 -0.06 15.66
N GLY A 51 16.94 0.12 16.72
CA GLY A 51 17.38 0.64 18.01
C GLY A 51 17.36 2.17 18.14
N ASP A 52 16.82 2.88 17.14
CA ASP A 52 16.73 4.35 17.12
C ASP A 52 15.56 4.88 17.96
N LEU A 53 14.56 4.05 18.22
CA LEU A 53 13.34 4.41 18.95
C LEU A 53 13.00 3.37 20.01
N GLU A 54 12.66 3.81 21.23
CA GLU A 54 12.29 2.91 22.32
C GLU A 54 10.86 2.36 22.17
N SER A 55 10.69 1.05 22.27
CA SER A 55 9.39 0.38 22.40
C SER A 55 8.82 0.49 23.81
N ASP A 56 7.51 0.33 23.98
CA ASP A 56 6.91 0.31 25.33
C ASP A 56 7.12 -1.07 25.98
N THR A 57 6.93 -2.13 25.21
CA THR A 57 7.31 -3.51 25.56
C THR A 57 7.93 -4.15 24.33
N MET A 58 9.01 -4.92 24.51
CA MET A 58 9.64 -5.71 23.45
C MET A 58 10.61 -6.72 24.07
N GLU A 59 10.56 -7.93 23.56
CA GLU A 59 11.59 -8.94 23.77
C GLU A 59 12.16 -9.31 22.40
N MET A 60 13.48 -9.20 22.26
CA MET A 60 14.19 -9.48 21.02
C MET A 60 15.29 -10.50 21.27
N ASP A 61 15.16 -11.67 20.68
CA ASP A 61 16.18 -12.72 20.70
C ASP A 61 16.94 -12.73 19.38
N HIS A 62 18.25 -12.53 19.48
CA HIS A 62 19.18 -12.55 18.37
C HIS A 62 20.59 -12.94 18.85
N PRO A 63 21.48 -13.40 17.95
CA PRO A 63 22.87 -13.69 18.30
C PRO A 63 23.61 -12.48 18.90
N LYS A 64 24.58 -12.71 19.79
CA LYS A 64 25.38 -11.64 20.44
C LYS A 64 26.15 -10.73 19.46
N LYS A 65 26.47 -11.23 18.27
CA LYS A 65 27.12 -10.47 17.18
C LYS A 65 26.13 -10.43 16.01
N TYR A 66 25.07 -9.65 16.15
CA TYR A 66 24.06 -9.44 15.13
C TYR A 66 24.16 -8.00 14.64
N ARG A 67 24.31 -7.81 13.32
CA ARG A 67 24.43 -6.50 12.69
C ARG A 67 23.14 -6.16 11.99
N ILE A 68 22.59 -4.99 12.33
CA ILE A 68 21.38 -4.45 11.71
C ILE A 68 21.80 -3.20 10.94
N THR A 69 21.43 -3.13 9.67
CA THR A 69 21.59 -1.94 8.84
C THR A 69 20.22 -1.40 8.51
N TYR A 70 20.04 -0.09 8.64
CA TYR A 70 18.76 0.58 8.44
C TYR A 70 18.86 1.73 7.45
N LEU A 71 18.01 1.68 6.43
CA LEU A 71 17.75 2.79 5.52
C LEU A 71 16.52 3.56 6.01
N MET A 72 16.76 4.71 6.62
CA MET A 72 15.74 5.67 7.02
C MET A 72 15.06 6.32 5.81
N GLN A 73 13.80 6.72 5.98
CA GLN A 73 13.04 7.44 4.95
C GLN A 73 13.71 8.78 4.59
N GLU A 74 14.15 9.54 5.60
CA GLU A 74 14.91 10.78 5.46
C GLU A 74 16.31 10.58 6.07
N PRO A 75 17.33 10.31 5.24
CA PRO A 75 18.66 10.02 5.75
C PRO A 75 19.37 11.30 6.23
N GLU A 76 19.93 11.23 7.43
CA GLU A 76 20.80 12.26 7.97
C GLU A 76 22.26 11.97 7.65
N PHE A 77 22.96 12.97 7.13
CA PHE A 77 24.36 12.87 6.76
C PHE A 77 25.15 14.07 7.24
N ASP A 78 26.44 13.87 7.47
CA ASP A 78 27.39 14.96 7.63
C ASP A 78 27.58 15.67 6.28
N GLU A 79 27.14 16.93 6.21
CA GLU A 79 27.14 17.72 4.98
C GLU A 79 28.55 18.04 4.46
N SER A 80 29.58 17.87 5.30
CA SER A 80 30.97 18.12 4.93
C SER A 80 31.62 16.97 4.15
N LEU A 81 31.02 15.77 4.18
CA LEU A 81 31.58 14.59 3.54
C LEU A 81 31.27 14.56 2.05
N THR A 82 32.13 13.87 1.31
CA THR A 82 31.85 13.49 -0.08
C THR A 82 30.86 12.32 -0.16
N VAL A 83 30.30 12.09 -1.35
CA VAL A 83 29.42 10.93 -1.60
C VAL A 83 30.12 9.63 -1.21
N LEU A 84 31.34 9.42 -1.67
CA LEU A 84 32.06 8.18 -1.45
C LEU A 84 32.46 7.97 0.02
N GLU A 85 32.88 9.02 0.72
CA GLU A 85 33.16 8.96 2.16
C GLU A 85 31.91 8.64 2.98
N THR A 86 30.76 9.20 2.57
CA THR A 86 29.47 8.95 3.21
C THR A 86 29.06 7.49 3.06
N VAL A 87 29.26 6.90 1.89
CA VAL A 87 29.01 5.46 1.67
C VAL A 87 29.88 4.60 2.59
N PHE A 88 31.13 4.99 2.83
CA PHE A 88 32.04 4.31 3.75
C PHE A 88 31.94 4.74 5.22
N SER A 89 30.89 5.47 5.61
CA SER A 89 30.74 6.00 6.97
C SER A 89 30.34 4.97 8.03
N GLY A 90 30.04 3.71 7.65
CA GLY A 90 29.64 2.65 8.58
C GLY A 90 30.75 2.18 9.52
N ASP A 91 30.35 1.49 10.59
CA ASP A 91 31.24 1.10 11.71
C ASP A 91 32.11 -0.14 11.40
N SER A 92 31.92 -0.76 10.24
CA SER A 92 32.70 -1.91 9.83
C SER A 92 34.19 -1.53 9.62
N PRO A 93 35.16 -2.30 10.16
CA PRO A 93 36.58 -2.05 9.95
C PRO A 93 36.98 -1.94 8.47
N LEU A 94 36.31 -2.70 7.60
CA LEU A 94 36.52 -2.65 6.14
C LEU A 94 36.07 -1.33 5.51
N LEU A 95 34.97 -0.75 6.00
CA LEU A 95 34.47 0.56 5.55
C LEU A 95 35.36 1.68 6.07
N ALA A 96 35.78 1.60 7.34
CA ALA A 96 36.73 2.56 7.91
C ALA A 96 38.08 2.60 7.17
N LEU A 97 38.56 1.44 6.69
CA LEU A 97 39.76 1.34 5.88
C LEU A 97 39.58 1.99 4.50
N ASN A 98 38.45 1.72 3.82
CA ASN A 98 38.09 2.36 2.56
C ASN A 98 37.97 3.89 2.69
N ARG A 99 37.33 4.37 3.76
CA ARG A 99 37.21 5.82 4.04
C ARG A 99 38.57 6.46 4.25
N SER A 100 39.47 5.80 4.99
CA SER A 100 40.84 6.28 5.19
C SER A 100 41.61 6.36 3.86
N TYR A 101 41.41 5.38 2.98
CA TYR A 101 42.01 5.36 1.64
C TYR A 101 41.58 6.55 0.78
N GLU A 102 40.26 6.83 0.70
CA GLU A 102 39.76 7.96 -0.09
C GLU A 102 40.25 9.32 0.45
N ARG A 103 40.30 9.47 1.78
CA ARG A 103 40.89 10.66 2.41
C ARG A 103 42.38 10.82 2.11
N ALA A 104 43.14 9.73 2.19
CA ALA A 104 44.56 9.74 1.87
C ALA A 104 44.80 10.13 0.40
N LEU A 105 43.97 9.64 -0.53
CA LEU A 105 44.00 10.06 -1.93
C LEU A 105 43.71 11.56 -2.11
N GLN A 106 42.67 12.08 -1.47
CA GLN A 106 42.34 13.51 -1.56
C GLN A 106 43.47 14.39 -1.02
N ASN A 107 44.04 14.03 0.13
CA ASN A 107 45.18 14.74 0.71
C ASN A 107 46.40 14.70 -0.22
N MET A 108 46.65 13.55 -0.85
CA MET A 108 47.74 13.37 -1.82
C MET A 108 47.54 14.20 -3.10
N ILE A 109 46.29 14.38 -3.56
CA ILE A 109 45.97 15.25 -4.69
C ILE A 109 46.20 16.72 -4.32
N ALA A 110 45.89 17.11 -3.08
CA ALA A 110 46.09 18.47 -2.59
C ALA A 110 47.58 18.81 -2.35
N ASP A 111 48.37 17.85 -1.85
CA ASP A 111 49.81 18.01 -1.60
C ASP A 111 50.62 16.78 -2.03
N SER A 112 50.86 16.68 -3.34
CA SER A 112 51.55 15.53 -3.96
C SER A 112 53.04 15.42 -3.60
N GLY A 113 53.62 16.46 -2.96
CA GLY A 113 55.04 16.52 -2.63
C GLY A 113 55.39 16.01 -1.23
N SER A 114 54.39 15.67 -0.41
CA SER A 114 54.59 15.23 0.97
C SER A 114 55.00 13.76 1.06
N GLU A 115 56.23 13.50 1.52
CA GLU A 115 56.70 12.14 1.82
C GLU A 115 55.86 11.45 2.92
N GLN A 116 55.29 12.22 3.85
CA GLN A 116 54.45 11.68 4.91
C GLN A 116 53.11 11.13 4.37
N LEU A 117 52.46 11.87 3.47
CA LEU A 117 51.22 11.43 2.83
C LEU A 117 51.45 10.21 1.92
N GLN A 118 52.61 10.16 1.26
CA GLN A 118 53.03 8.99 0.48
C GLN A 118 53.18 7.73 1.34
N GLU A 119 53.87 7.82 2.48
CA GLU A 119 54.00 6.70 3.41
C GLU A 119 52.64 6.27 4.02
N GLU A 120 51.77 7.22 4.33
CA GLU A 120 50.44 6.94 4.86
C GLU A 120 49.57 6.19 3.83
N LEU A 121 49.54 6.68 2.58
CA LEU A 121 48.81 6.04 1.49
C LEU A 121 49.32 4.60 1.24
N MET A 122 50.64 4.39 1.27
CA MET A 122 51.23 3.06 1.08
C MET A 122 50.81 2.07 2.18
N LYS A 123 50.82 2.50 3.46
CA LYS A 123 50.35 1.67 4.57
C LYS A 123 48.87 1.30 4.44
N ILE A 124 48.04 2.24 4.00
CA ILE A 124 46.62 1.99 3.79
C ILE A 124 46.40 1.02 2.62
N GLN A 125 47.14 1.17 1.51
CA GLN A 125 47.09 0.25 0.37
C GLN A 125 47.48 -1.19 0.76
N GLU A 126 48.52 -1.36 1.56
CA GLU A 126 48.89 -2.69 2.10
C GLU A 126 47.77 -3.27 2.98
N GLY A 127 47.11 -2.44 3.77
CA GLY A 127 45.92 -2.83 4.54
C GLY A 127 44.76 -3.25 3.65
N MET A 128 44.49 -2.49 2.57
CA MET A 128 43.42 -2.75 1.62
C MET A 128 43.59 -4.11 0.94
N GLU A 129 44.82 -4.43 0.53
CA GLU A 129 45.18 -5.73 -0.07
C GLU A 129 44.98 -6.88 0.92
N ARG A 130 45.44 -6.72 2.17
CA ARG A 130 45.36 -7.77 3.19
C ARG A 130 43.93 -8.15 3.54
N GLU A 131 43.04 -7.17 3.59
CA GLU A 131 41.64 -7.36 3.99
C GLU A 131 40.69 -7.51 2.77
N ASN A 132 41.21 -7.59 1.54
CA ASN A 132 40.44 -7.57 0.28
C ASN A 132 39.42 -6.41 0.21
N ALA A 133 39.76 -5.25 0.75
CA ALA A 133 38.85 -4.12 0.86
C ALA A 133 38.58 -3.41 -0.48
N TRP A 134 39.36 -3.74 -1.52
CA TRP A 134 39.17 -3.28 -2.91
C TRP A 134 37.84 -3.74 -3.50
N ASP A 135 37.38 -4.94 -3.15
CA ASP A 135 36.11 -5.48 -3.65
C ASP A 135 34.93 -4.62 -3.17
N ILE A 136 35.00 -4.12 -1.93
CA ILE A 136 34.00 -3.22 -1.35
C ILE A 136 34.06 -1.85 -2.03
N ASN A 137 35.26 -1.35 -2.35
CA ASN A 137 35.40 -0.07 -3.08
C ASN A 137 34.75 -0.15 -4.47
N ALA A 138 35.03 -1.23 -5.20
CA ALA A 138 34.46 -1.48 -6.52
C ALA A 138 32.93 -1.68 -6.44
N LEU A 139 32.44 -2.40 -5.42
CA LEU A 139 31.02 -2.59 -5.17
C LEU A 139 30.32 -1.26 -4.88
N ALA A 140 30.92 -0.39 -4.06
CA ALA A 140 30.38 0.92 -3.73
C ALA A 140 30.24 1.82 -4.98
N LYS A 141 31.29 1.91 -5.80
CA LYS A 141 31.25 2.67 -7.06
C LYS A 141 30.22 2.10 -8.04
N THR A 142 30.14 0.77 -8.14
CA THR A 142 29.14 0.08 -8.98
C THR A 142 27.72 0.38 -8.50
N ALA A 143 27.47 0.29 -7.18
CA ALA A 143 26.16 0.57 -6.59
C ALA A 143 25.73 2.02 -6.83
N LEU A 144 26.63 2.99 -6.57
CA LEU A 144 26.37 4.41 -6.84
C LEU A 144 26.04 4.66 -8.32
N THR A 145 26.85 4.11 -9.24
CA THR A 145 26.62 4.25 -10.69
C THR A 145 25.25 3.69 -11.09
N LYS A 146 24.90 2.50 -10.59
CA LYS A 146 23.62 1.84 -10.91
C LYS A 146 22.40 2.54 -10.32
N LEU A 147 22.59 3.28 -9.24
CA LEU A 147 21.61 4.20 -8.66
C LEU A 147 21.64 5.60 -9.33
N GLY A 148 22.43 5.78 -10.39
CA GLY A 148 22.48 7.03 -11.15
C GLY A 148 23.24 8.15 -10.44
N ILE A 149 24.26 7.82 -9.65
CA ILE A 149 25.22 8.76 -9.07
C ILE A 149 26.60 8.48 -9.69
N ASP A 150 27.08 9.43 -10.48
CA ASP A 150 28.34 9.37 -11.22
C ASP A 150 29.44 10.26 -10.60
N MET A 151 29.06 11.29 -9.86
CA MET A 151 29.97 12.20 -9.16
C MET A 151 30.25 11.73 -7.71
N TYR A 152 31.31 10.93 -7.54
CA TYR A 152 31.67 10.35 -6.23
C TYR A 152 32.33 11.34 -5.26
N ASP A 153 32.98 12.37 -5.79
CA ASP A 153 33.72 13.38 -5.02
C ASP A 153 32.87 14.60 -4.65
N GLN A 154 31.62 14.65 -5.11
CA GLN A 154 30.70 15.74 -4.80
C GLN A 154 30.35 15.74 -3.30
N GLN A 155 30.18 16.93 -2.73
CA GLN A 155 29.74 17.06 -1.34
C GLN A 155 28.26 16.71 -1.17
N ILE A 156 27.91 16.12 -0.03
CA ILE A 156 26.52 15.77 0.30
C ILE A 156 25.61 17.01 0.35
N SER A 157 26.15 18.16 0.78
CA SER A 157 25.44 19.44 0.84
C SER A 157 24.75 19.83 -0.48
N GLU A 158 25.38 19.51 -1.62
CA GLU A 158 24.91 19.86 -2.97
C GLU A 158 23.88 18.88 -3.55
N LEU A 159 23.71 17.72 -2.93
CA LEU A 159 22.80 16.68 -3.43
C LEU A 159 21.34 17.01 -3.12
N SER A 160 20.48 16.74 -4.10
CA SER A 160 19.03 16.71 -3.90
C SER A 160 18.62 15.62 -2.91
N GLY A 161 17.47 15.78 -2.24
CA GLY A 161 16.97 14.77 -1.29
C GLY A 161 16.85 13.36 -1.88
N GLY A 162 16.44 13.24 -3.15
CA GLY A 162 16.41 11.96 -3.86
C GLY A 162 17.81 11.37 -4.07
N GLN A 163 18.80 12.18 -4.47
CA GLN A 163 20.19 11.72 -4.56
C GLN A 163 20.74 11.31 -3.20
N ARG A 164 20.47 12.07 -2.13
CA ARG A 164 20.85 11.69 -0.76
C ARG A 164 20.26 10.33 -0.38
N LYS A 165 18.99 10.07 -0.67
CA LYS A 165 18.35 8.75 -0.43
C LYS A 165 19.05 7.62 -1.19
N ARG A 166 19.48 7.86 -2.43
CA ARG A 166 20.24 6.87 -3.22
C ARG A 166 21.62 6.60 -2.65
N VAL A 167 22.31 7.62 -2.11
CA VAL A 167 23.57 7.42 -1.36
C VAL A 167 23.34 6.59 -0.11
N ALA A 168 22.25 6.84 0.63
CA ALA A 168 21.86 6.06 1.80
C ALA A 168 21.60 4.60 1.45
N LEU A 169 20.89 4.36 0.35
CA LEU A 169 20.63 3.02 -0.16
C LEU A 169 21.94 2.32 -0.55
N ALA A 170 22.86 3.00 -1.25
CA ALA A 170 24.16 2.44 -1.57
C ALA A 170 24.94 2.04 -0.30
N LYS A 171 24.97 2.92 0.71
CA LYS A 171 25.56 2.65 2.03
C LYS A 171 24.95 1.39 2.65
N ALA A 172 23.63 1.30 2.68
CA ALA A 172 22.92 0.18 3.29
C ALA A 172 23.18 -1.17 2.59
N LEU A 173 23.38 -1.16 1.26
CA LEU A 173 23.63 -2.36 0.47
C LEU A 173 25.06 -2.91 0.59
N ILE A 174 26.05 -2.04 0.82
CA ILE A 174 27.45 -2.46 0.94
C ILE A 174 27.83 -2.85 2.37
N GLU A 175 27.06 -2.42 3.36
CA GLU A 175 27.34 -2.69 4.75
C GLU A 175 27.04 -4.16 5.08
N PRO A 176 28.00 -4.92 5.63
CA PRO A 176 27.77 -6.32 5.98
C PRO A 176 26.82 -6.41 7.18
N ALA A 177 25.58 -6.82 6.93
CA ALA A 177 24.52 -6.94 7.92
C ALA A 177 23.85 -8.32 7.93
N ASP A 178 23.39 -8.75 9.11
CA ASP A 178 22.58 -9.94 9.28
C ASP A 178 21.08 -9.65 9.02
N LEU A 179 20.65 -8.42 9.33
CA LEU A 179 19.31 -7.87 9.05
C LEU A 179 19.43 -6.54 8.29
N ILE A 180 18.70 -6.42 7.20
CA ILE A 180 18.59 -5.18 6.43
C ILE A 180 17.16 -4.66 6.54
N LEU A 181 17.03 -3.45 7.08
CA LEU A 181 15.77 -2.73 7.23
C LEU A 181 15.71 -1.64 6.15
N LEU A 182 14.71 -1.66 5.28
CA LEU A 182 14.59 -0.70 4.18
C LEU A 182 13.26 0.04 4.24
N ASP A 183 13.28 1.36 4.46
CA ASP A 183 12.07 2.19 4.43
C ASP A 183 11.89 2.91 3.08
N GLU A 184 10.93 2.45 2.29
CA GLU A 184 10.58 2.93 0.95
C GLU A 184 11.78 2.99 -0.02
N PRO A 185 12.54 1.89 -0.22
CA PRO A 185 13.79 1.91 -0.98
C PRO A 185 13.62 2.18 -2.47
N THR A 186 12.43 1.96 -3.02
CA THR A 186 12.09 2.16 -4.43
C THR A 186 11.73 3.60 -4.78
N ASN A 187 11.42 4.44 -3.78
CA ASN A 187 11.01 5.81 -4.04
C ASN A 187 12.15 6.61 -4.70
N HIS A 188 11.77 7.40 -5.71
CA HIS A 188 12.69 8.21 -6.52
C HIS A 188 13.75 7.41 -7.31
N LEU A 189 13.60 6.09 -7.46
CA LEU A 189 14.38 5.28 -8.40
C LEU A 189 13.68 5.21 -9.76
N ASP A 190 14.46 5.20 -10.83
CA ASP A 190 13.92 4.89 -12.15
C ASP A 190 13.76 3.37 -12.33
N ALA A 191 13.13 2.96 -13.42
CA ALA A 191 12.83 1.55 -13.64
C ALA A 191 14.08 0.66 -13.71
N GLY A 192 15.21 1.20 -14.20
CA GLY A 192 16.48 0.47 -14.32
C GLY A 192 17.20 0.31 -12.98
N SER A 193 17.26 1.37 -12.17
CA SER A 193 17.79 1.32 -10.81
C SER A 193 16.95 0.40 -9.91
N THR A 194 15.62 0.43 -10.03
CA THR A 194 14.73 -0.46 -9.27
C THR A 194 14.96 -1.93 -9.63
N GLU A 195 15.14 -2.26 -10.91
CA GLU A 195 15.46 -3.63 -11.33
C GLU A 195 16.81 -4.10 -10.79
N TRP A 196 17.85 -3.25 -10.87
CA TRP A 196 19.15 -3.57 -10.29
C TRP A 196 19.07 -3.80 -8.78
N LEU A 197 18.27 -3.00 -8.06
CA LEU A 197 18.03 -3.17 -6.63
C LEU A 197 17.38 -4.53 -6.35
N GLN A 198 16.35 -4.91 -7.10
CA GLN A 198 15.68 -6.22 -6.97
C GLN A 198 16.68 -7.36 -7.14
N GLU A 199 17.47 -7.35 -8.22
CA GLU A 199 18.50 -8.39 -8.46
C GLU A 199 19.54 -8.46 -7.35
N THR A 200 19.95 -7.30 -6.82
CA THR A 200 20.94 -7.22 -5.74
C THR A 200 20.39 -7.85 -4.47
N LEU A 201 19.17 -7.47 -4.06
CA LEU A 201 18.52 -8.00 -2.85
C LEU A 201 18.24 -9.50 -2.95
N LEU A 202 17.91 -10.01 -4.14
CA LEU A 202 17.70 -11.44 -4.36
C LEU A 202 18.97 -12.29 -4.19
N ARG A 203 20.15 -11.72 -4.43
CA ARG A 203 21.45 -12.40 -4.29
C ARG A 203 22.00 -12.38 -2.86
N MET A 204 21.52 -11.47 -2.02
CA MET A 204 21.96 -11.35 -0.64
C MET A 204 21.30 -12.43 0.23
N ASN A 205 22.08 -12.98 1.18
CA ASN A 205 21.62 -14.03 2.10
C ASN A 205 21.23 -13.48 3.48
N SER A 206 21.24 -12.16 3.65
CA SER A 206 20.80 -11.50 4.89
C SER A 206 19.29 -11.61 5.05
N ALA A 207 18.80 -11.57 6.28
CA ALA A 207 17.37 -11.37 6.53
C ALA A 207 17.01 -9.93 6.12
N MET A 208 15.81 -9.73 5.57
CA MET A 208 15.37 -8.41 5.13
C MET A 208 13.94 -8.13 5.59
N LEU A 209 13.72 -6.90 6.04
CA LEU A 209 12.39 -6.35 6.28
C LEU A 209 12.32 -5.00 5.56
N PHE A 210 11.40 -4.88 4.61
CA PHE A 210 11.29 -3.67 3.81
C PHE A 210 9.85 -3.17 3.75
N VAL A 211 9.70 -1.85 3.81
CA VAL A 211 8.44 -1.15 3.58
C VAL A 211 8.49 -0.58 2.18
N THR A 212 7.49 -0.88 1.36
CA THR A 212 7.35 -0.27 0.04
C THR A 212 5.89 -0.27 -0.39
N HIS A 213 5.54 0.71 -1.21
CA HIS A 213 4.28 0.74 -1.93
C HIS A 213 4.37 0.15 -3.34
N ASP A 214 5.56 -0.22 -3.81
CA ASP A 214 5.76 -0.86 -5.12
C ASP A 214 5.30 -2.34 -5.07
N ARG A 215 4.13 -2.60 -5.67
CA ARG A 215 3.50 -3.92 -5.72
C ARG A 215 4.32 -4.94 -6.50
N TYR A 216 4.99 -4.53 -7.58
CA TYR A 216 5.87 -5.42 -8.35
C TYR A 216 7.14 -5.77 -7.58
N PHE A 217 7.68 -4.81 -6.83
CA PHE A 217 8.83 -5.05 -5.97
C PHE A 217 8.48 -6.03 -4.85
N LEU A 218 7.33 -5.84 -4.19
CA LEU A 218 6.82 -6.80 -3.20
C LEU A 218 6.67 -8.17 -3.85
N ASP A 219 6.02 -8.27 -5.01
CA ASP A 219 5.78 -9.54 -5.67
C ASP A 219 7.06 -10.27 -6.08
N ALA A 220 8.08 -9.54 -6.55
CA ALA A 220 9.33 -10.11 -7.04
C ALA A 220 10.34 -10.48 -5.92
N VAL A 221 10.37 -9.73 -4.82
CA VAL A 221 11.43 -9.84 -3.79
C VAL A 221 10.94 -10.54 -2.53
N SER A 222 9.67 -10.38 -2.15
CA SER A 222 9.16 -10.90 -0.88
C SER A 222 9.03 -12.43 -0.88
N THR A 223 9.37 -13.03 0.26
CA THR A 223 9.06 -14.43 0.55
C THR A 223 7.83 -14.55 1.45
N HIS A 224 7.56 -13.50 2.23
CA HIS A 224 6.45 -13.39 3.16
C HIS A 224 6.02 -11.93 3.26
N ILE A 225 4.76 -11.70 3.60
CA ILE A 225 4.18 -10.37 3.80
C ILE A 225 3.71 -10.24 5.25
N PHE A 226 4.16 -9.17 5.92
CA PHE A 226 3.67 -8.75 7.22
C PHE A 226 2.69 -7.59 7.03
N GLU A 227 1.45 -7.79 7.45
CA GLU A 227 0.40 -6.76 7.38
C GLU A 227 0.13 -6.19 8.76
N LEU A 228 0.39 -4.89 8.94
CA LEU A 228 -0.03 -4.13 10.11
C LEU A 228 -1.44 -3.57 9.90
N ALA A 229 -2.42 -4.24 10.51
CA ALA A 229 -3.83 -3.86 10.49
C ALA A 229 -4.45 -4.13 11.87
N ASP A 230 -5.48 -3.35 12.22
CA ASP A 230 -6.23 -3.51 13.48
C ASP A 230 -5.35 -3.51 14.75
N GLN A 231 -4.26 -2.74 14.73
CA GLN A 231 -3.25 -2.68 15.80
C GLN A 231 -2.55 -4.01 16.09
N THR A 232 -2.62 -4.96 15.16
CA THR A 232 -1.96 -6.26 15.22
C THR A 232 -1.13 -6.48 13.96
N MET A 233 -0.38 -7.58 13.92
CA MET A 233 0.39 -7.96 12.74
C MET A 233 -0.05 -9.34 12.24
N TYR A 234 -0.44 -9.39 10.97
CA TYR A 234 -0.77 -10.63 10.27
C TYR A 234 0.42 -11.07 9.42
N THR A 235 0.74 -12.36 9.46
CA THR A 235 1.82 -12.94 8.66
C THR A 235 1.25 -13.82 7.56
N HIS A 236 1.68 -13.55 6.33
CA HIS A 236 1.32 -14.30 5.13
C HIS A 236 2.56 -14.88 4.50
N LYS A 237 2.51 -16.17 4.18
CA LYS A 237 3.56 -16.83 3.40
C LYS A 237 3.27 -16.64 1.92
N GLY A 238 4.30 -16.30 1.14
CA GLY A 238 4.15 -16.03 -0.28
C GLY A 238 4.44 -14.58 -0.63
N ASN A 239 4.21 -14.28 -1.90
CA ASN A 239 4.44 -12.97 -2.47
C ASN A 239 3.23 -12.03 -2.25
N TYR A 240 3.23 -10.89 -2.94
CA TYR A 240 2.15 -9.92 -2.81
C TYR A 240 0.83 -10.44 -3.40
N GLY A 241 0.88 -11.18 -4.51
CA GLY A 241 -0.28 -11.86 -5.08
C GLY A 241 -0.94 -12.83 -4.10
N ASP A 242 -0.15 -13.70 -3.48
CA ASP A 242 -0.64 -14.67 -2.47
C ASP A 242 -1.30 -13.96 -1.28
N TYR A 243 -0.74 -12.84 -0.85
CA TYR A 243 -1.32 -12.00 0.21
C TYR A 243 -2.70 -11.46 -0.18
N LEU A 244 -2.87 -10.95 -1.41
CA LEU A 244 -4.15 -10.41 -1.86
C LEU A 244 -5.26 -11.46 -1.84
N GLU A 245 -4.96 -12.68 -2.29
CA GLU A 245 -5.90 -13.80 -2.23
C GLU A 245 -6.24 -14.17 -0.78
N ALA A 246 -5.20 -14.33 0.07
CA ALA A 246 -5.38 -14.67 1.48
C ALA A 246 -6.18 -13.59 2.25
N ARG A 247 -5.99 -12.32 1.89
CA ARG A 247 -6.76 -11.20 2.45
C ARG A 247 -8.20 -11.21 1.98
N ALA A 248 -8.48 -11.42 0.69
CA ALA A 248 -9.84 -11.50 0.16
C ALA A 248 -10.65 -12.61 0.86
N VAL A 249 -10.05 -13.79 1.04
CA VAL A 249 -10.67 -14.90 1.78
C VAL A 249 -10.95 -14.50 3.24
N ARG A 250 -10.03 -13.78 3.89
CA ARG A 250 -10.19 -13.32 5.28
C ARG A 250 -11.33 -12.29 5.40
N GLU A 251 -11.41 -11.34 4.48
CA GLU A 251 -12.47 -10.34 4.43
C GLU A 251 -13.84 -11.00 4.19
N GLU A 252 -13.93 -11.97 3.29
CA GLU A 252 -15.16 -12.74 3.04
C GLU A 252 -15.61 -13.52 4.29
N MET A 253 -14.66 -14.20 4.97
CA MET A 253 -14.95 -14.90 6.22
C MET A 253 -15.39 -13.95 7.35
N ALA A 254 -14.77 -12.77 7.45
CA ALA A 254 -15.13 -11.76 8.43
C ALA A 254 -16.54 -11.20 8.18
N GLU A 255 -16.87 -10.90 6.93
CA GLU A 255 -18.20 -10.41 6.54
C GLU A 255 -19.28 -11.48 6.78
N ALA A 256 -19.02 -12.74 6.42
CA ALA A 256 -19.93 -13.85 6.72
C ALA A 256 -20.17 -14.01 8.23
N THR A 257 -19.13 -13.84 9.05
CA THR A 257 -19.23 -13.89 10.52
C THR A 257 -20.04 -12.70 11.04
N LYS A 258 -19.80 -11.49 10.52
CA LYS A 258 -20.54 -10.28 10.88
C LYS A 258 -22.02 -10.39 10.52
N GLN A 259 -22.34 -10.93 9.35
CA GLN A 259 -23.72 -11.19 8.93
C GLN A 259 -24.42 -12.18 9.87
N LYS A 260 -23.76 -13.29 10.23
CA LYS A 260 -24.27 -14.24 11.23
C LYS A 260 -24.52 -13.56 12.58
N MET A 261 -23.62 -12.69 13.04
CA MET A 261 -23.80 -11.91 14.27
C MET A 261 -24.97 -10.93 14.18
N HIS A 262 -25.13 -10.20 13.07
CA HIS A 262 -26.28 -9.31 12.87
C HIS A 262 -27.61 -10.06 12.84
N ASN A 263 -27.65 -11.23 12.19
CA ASN A 263 -28.85 -12.06 12.16
C ASN A 263 -29.21 -12.58 13.56
N ARG A 264 -28.21 -13.02 14.34
CA ARG A 264 -28.37 -13.37 15.76
C ARG A 264 -28.86 -12.20 16.60
N PHE A 265 -28.31 -11.01 16.41
CA PHE A 265 -28.76 -9.81 17.12
C PHE A 265 -30.22 -9.47 16.80
N ARG A 266 -30.64 -9.57 15.54
CA ARG A 266 -32.03 -9.35 15.13
C ARG A 266 -32.99 -10.35 15.77
N SER A 267 -32.63 -11.63 15.85
CA SER A 267 -33.47 -12.65 16.48
C SER A 267 -33.57 -12.43 17.99
N GLU A 268 -32.48 -12.10 18.68
CA GLU A 268 -32.48 -11.79 20.11
C GLU A 268 -33.25 -10.48 20.42
N LEU A 269 -33.13 -9.45 19.59
CA LEU A 269 -33.88 -8.19 19.73
C LEU A 269 -35.39 -8.41 19.56
N LYS A 270 -35.81 -9.27 18.62
CA LYS A 270 -37.22 -9.70 18.49
C LYS A 270 -37.70 -10.41 19.76
N TRP A 271 -36.86 -11.25 20.39
CA TRP A 271 -37.19 -11.95 21.64
C TRP A 271 -37.36 -10.98 22.83
N ILE A 272 -36.45 -10.01 23.01
CA ILE A 272 -36.56 -8.99 24.06
C ILE A 272 -37.82 -8.13 23.88
N ARG A 273 -38.11 -7.69 22.64
CA ARG A 273 -39.31 -6.90 22.31
C ARG A 273 -40.62 -7.63 22.56
N ARG A 274 -40.64 -8.97 22.48
CA ARG A 274 -41.80 -9.80 22.83
C ARG A 274 -42.10 -9.85 24.33
N GLY A 275 -41.29 -9.20 25.16
CA GLY A 275 -41.63 -8.91 26.56
C GLY A 275 -41.13 -9.96 27.56
N ALA A 276 -39.85 -10.31 27.49
CA ALA A 276 -39.20 -11.10 28.53
C ALA A 276 -39.15 -10.31 29.85
N LYS A 277 -40.04 -10.62 30.81
CA LYS A 277 -39.97 -10.08 32.17
C LYS A 277 -38.84 -10.78 32.92
N ALA A 278 -37.71 -10.09 33.13
CA ALA A 278 -36.49 -10.56 33.82
C ALA A 278 -36.75 -11.04 35.26
N ARG A 279 -37.33 -12.23 35.42
CA ARG A 279 -37.71 -12.79 36.73
C ARG A 279 -36.85 -13.99 37.14
N SER A 280 -36.08 -14.60 36.23
CA SER A 280 -35.17 -15.72 36.54
C SER A 280 -33.69 -15.40 36.25
N THR A 281 -32.77 -16.13 36.91
CA THR A 281 -31.31 -16.02 36.73
C THR A 281 -30.85 -16.38 35.31
N LYS A 282 -31.53 -17.30 34.62
CA LYS A 282 -31.25 -17.66 33.21
C LYS A 282 -31.60 -16.52 32.24
N GLN A 283 -32.69 -15.80 32.49
CA GLN A 283 -33.07 -14.64 31.68
C GLN A 283 -32.09 -13.48 31.86
N LYS A 284 -31.51 -13.31 33.07
CA LYS A 284 -30.44 -12.32 33.30
C LYS A 284 -29.17 -12.63 32.51
N ALA A 285 -28.72 -13.89 32.48
CA ALA A 285 -27.53 -14.28 31.72
C ALA A 285 -27.72 -14.11 30.20
N ARG A 286 -28.93 -14.36 29.69
CA ARG A 286 -29.26 -14.16 28.27
C ARG A 286 -29.40 -12.68 27.90
N ILE A 287 -29.96 -11.86 28.79
CA ILE A 287 -29.96 -10.39 28.65
C ILE A 287 -28.52 -9.85 28.67
N GLN A 288 -27.66 -10.33 29.58
CA GLN A 288 -26.24 -9.94 29.61
C GLN A 288 -25.48 -10.31 28.33
N ARG A 289 -25.75 -11.49 27.74
CA ARG A 289 -25.17 -11.87 26.44
C ARG A 289 -25.67 -10.99 25.30
N PHE A 290 -26.96 -10.60 25.32
CA PHE A 290 -27.49 -9.64 24.36
C PHE A 290 -26.85 -8.26 24.51
N ASP A 291 -26.68 -7.79 25.75
CA ASP A 291 -26.04 -6.50 26.04
C ASP A 291 -24.58 -6.50 25.54
N GLN A 292 -23.82 -7.58 25.78
CA GLN A 292 -22.47 -7.78 25.23
C GLN A 292 -22.47 -7.83 23.68
N LEU A 293 -23.37 -8.59 23.07
CA LEU A 293 -23.51 -8.66 21.61
C LEU A 293 -23.88 -7.29 21.00
N SER A 294 -24.63 -6.47 21.73
CA SER A 294 -25.02 -5.13 21.33
C SER A 294 -23.85 -4.13 21.39
N GLU A 295 -22.99 -4.25 22.41
CA GLU A 295 -21.76 -3.46 22.54
C GLU A 295 -20.76 -3.82 21.44
N ASP A 296 -20.56 -5.11 21.17
CA ASP A 296 -19.66 -5.58 20.11
C ASP A 296 -20.10 -5.07 18.72
N LEU A 297 -21.40 -5.12 18.40
CA LEU A 297 -21.92 -4.66 17.10
C LEU A 297 -21.91 -3.14 16.92
N GLN A 298 -22.01 -2.35 18.00
CA GLN A 298 -21.90 -0.89 17.93
C GLN A 298 -20.48 -0.42 17.63
N SER A 299 -19.47 -1.25 17.90
CA SER A 299 -18.06 -0.92 17.62
C SER A 299 -17.64 -1.11 16.16
N THR A 300 -18.42 -1.84 15.34
CA THR A 300 -17.99 -2.34 14.01
C THR A 300 -18.71 -1.68 12.81
N SER A 301 -19.41 -0.56 13.00
CA SER A 301 -20.35 -0.01 12.01
C SER A 301 -19.77 0.95 10.96
N ASP A 302 -18.45 1.11 10.83
CA ASP A 302 -17.88 2.25 10.07
C ASP A 302 -17.53 1.98 8.59
N ASN A 303 -17.62 0.75 8.09
CA ASN A 303 -17.25 0.46 6.69
C ASN A 303 -18.49 0.19 5.83
N THR A 304 -19.05 1.24 5.24
CA THR A 304 -20.08 1.11 4.18
C THR A 304 -19.43 1.43 2.84
N SER A 305 -19.26 0.42 1.98
CA SER A 305 -18.85 0.61 0.59
C SER A 305 -20.00 1.25 -0.21
N LEU A 306 -19.78 2.48 -0.68
CA LEU A 306 -20.74 3.25 -1.47
C LEU A 306 -20.32 3.25 -2.95
N GLU A 307 -21.02 2.47 -3.78
CA GLU A 307 -20.92 2.59 -5.24
C GLU A 307 -21.77 3.76 -5.73
N LEU A 308 -21.11 4.81 -6.24
CA LEU A 308 -21.75 5.96 -6.89
C LEU A 308 -21.04 6.26 -8.21
N SER A 309 -21.82 6.23 -9.30
CA SER A 309 -21.37 6.60 -10.64
C SER A 309 -21.41 8.12 -10.81
N MET A 310 -20.26 8.72 -11.13
CA MET A 310 -20.17 10.15 -11.44
C MET A 310 -20.60 10.41 -12.88
N GLN A 311 -21.57 11.32 -13.07
CA GLN A 311 -21.93 11.82 -14.39
C GLN A 311 -20.99 12.99 -14.77
N SER A 312 -20.34 12.89 -15.92
CA SER A 312 -19.47 13.94 -16.46
C SER A 312 -20.16 14.79 -17.53
N GLN A 313 -19.60 15.97 -17.79
CA GLN A 313 -19.95 16.80 -18.94
C GLN A 313 -19.39 16.19 -20.23
N ARG A 314 -20.19 16.23 -21.30
CA ARG A 314 -19.81 15.69 -22.63
C ARG A 314 -18.63 16.46 -23.20
N LEU A 315 -17.58 15.72 -23.57
CA LEU A 315 -16.37 16.25 -24.22
C LEU A 315 -16.53 16.32 -25.75
N GLY A 316 -15.93 17.36 -26.34
CA GLY A 316 -15.74 17.45 -27.80
C GLY A 316 -14.64 16.49 -28.29
N LYS A 317 -14.58 16.23 -29.60
CA LYS A 317 -13.64 15.26 -30.20
C LYS A 317 -12.17 15.72 -30.21
N LYS A 318 -11.90 17.03 -30.25
CA LYS A 318 -10.54 17.63 -30.22
C LYS A 318 -10.37 18.33 -28.88
N ILE A 319 -9.31 18.00 -28.13
CA ILE A 319 -9.06 18.55 -26.81
C ILE A 319 -7.79 19.41 -26.81
N ILE A 320 -6.63 18.85 -27.12
CA ILE A 320 -5.37 19.60 -27.29
C ILE A 320 -4.65 19.07 -28.52
N GLU A 321 -4.07 19.95 -29.32
CA GLU A 321 -3.20 19.60 -30.44
C GLU A 321 -1.87 20.35 -30.31
N GLY A 322 -0.77 19.62 -30.43
CA GLY A 322 0.57 20.14 -30.44
C GLY A 322 1.22 19.87 -31.78
N GLU A 323 1.70 20.91 -32.45
CA GLU A 323 2.42 20.81 -33.73
C GLU A 323 3.86 21.30 -33.58
N ASN A 324 4.80 20.43 -33.95
CA ASN A 324 6.25 20.66 -34.01
C ASN A 324 6.82 21.29 -32.74
N LEU A 325 6.37 20.80 -31.58
CA LEU A 325 6.72 21.36 -30.28
C LEU A 325 8.18 21.05 -29.92
N GLY A 326 8.87 22.06 -29.42
CA GLY A 326 10.22 21.92 -28.88
C GLY A 326 10.43 22.80 -27.64
N VAL A 327 11.21 22.29 -26.70
CA VAL A 327 11.57 22.99 -25.47
C VAL A 327 13.06 22.87 -25.21
N SER A 328 13.71 24.02 -24.97
CA SER A 328 15.11 24.11 -24.59
C SER A 328 15.32 25.06 -23.42
N TYR A 329 16.22 24.68 -22.51
CA TYR A 329 16.68 25.52 -21.41
C TYR A 329 18.13 25.94 -21.68
N GLY A 330 18.32 27.18 -22.14
CA GLY A 330 19.62 27.66 -22.59
C GLY A 330 20.13 26.82 -23.76
N ASP A 331 21.32 26.24 -23.63
CA ASP A 331 21.94 25.37 -24.65
C ASP A 331 21.49 23.90 -24.55
N HIS A 332 20.68 23.55 -23.54
CA HIS A 332 20.21 22.17 -23.34
C HIS A 332 18.81 21.97 -23.93
N GLU A 333 18.75 21.24 -25.04
CA GLU A 333 17.50 20.86 -25.70
C GLU A 333 16.88 19.65 -24.99
N ILE A 334 15.63 19.80 -24.52
CA ILE A 334 14.92 18.76 -23.78
C ILE A 334 14.21 17.81 -24.75
N PHE A 335 13.43 18.37 -25.68
CA PHE A 335 12.84 17.63 -26.80
C PHE A 335 12.57 18.56 -27.99
N HIS A 336 12.52 17.99 -29.18
CA HIS A 336 12.23 18.70 -30.43
C HIS A 336 11.23 17.95 -31.30
N SER A 337 10.55 18.69 -32.17
CA SER A 337 9.61 18.18 -33.19
C SER A 337 8.62 17.14 -32.68
N PHE A 338 8.00 17.43 -31.54
CA PHE A 338 6.95 16.58 -30.99
C PHE A 338 5.57 17.01 -31.49
N ASP A 339 4.91 16.11 -32.21
CA ASP A 339 3.53 16.25 -32.68
C ASP A 339 2.61 15.32 -31.89
N PHE A 340 1.49 15.85 -31.38
CA PHE A 340 0.50 15.01 -30.70
C PHE A 340 -0.92 15.57 -30.81
N LEU A 341 -1.90 14.66 -30.70
CA LEU A 341 -3.32 14.99 -30.66
C LEU A 341 -3.99 14.26 -29.48
N LEU A 342 -4.50 15.02 -28.52
CA LEU A 342 -5.28 14.50 -27.40
C LEU A 342 -6.77 14.48 -27.73
N GLN A 343 -7.36 13.29 -27.60
CA GLN A 343 -8.77 13.00 -27.84
C GLN A 343 -9.47 12.57 -26.54
N GLY A 344 -10.79 12.74 -26.49
CA GLY A 344 -11.58 12.36 -25.31
C GLY A 344 -11.42 10.88 -24.95
N GLY A 345 -11.11 10.61 -23.67
CA GLY A 345 -10.88 9.26 -23.17
C GLY A 345 -9.44 8.76 -23.33
N ASP A 346 -8.52 9.57 -23.87
CA ASP A 346 -7.11 9.21 -23.93
C ASP A 346 -6.53 8.96 -22.52
N ARG A 347 -5.64 7.98 -22.48
CA ARG A 347 -4.96 7.49 -21.29
C ARG A 347 -3.50 7.29 -21.61
N ILE A 348 -2.67 8.23 -21.17
CA ILE A 348 -1.29 8.31 -21.61
C ILE A 348 -0.38 8.28 -20.37
N GLY A 349 0.52 7.30 -20.34
CA GLY A 349 1.61 7.24 -19.37
C GLY A 349 2.86 7.88 -19.96
N ILE A 350 3.53 8.74 -19.22
CA ILE A 350 4.78 9.38 -19.64
C ILE A 350 5.93 8.72 -18.89
N VAL A 351 6.87 8.12 -19.62
CA VAL A 351 7.97 7.34 -19.06
C VAL A 351 9.32 7.77 -19.63
N GLY A 352 10.38 7.56 -18.87
CA GLY A 352 11.73 7.96 -19.26
C GLY A 352 12.65 8.10 -18.04
N PRO A 353 13.97 8.22 -18.24
CA PRO A 353 14.91 8.42 -17.14
C PRO A 353 14.66 9.73 -16.40
N ASN A 354 15.23 9.86 -15.20
CA ASN A 354 15.14 11.12 -14.47
C ASN A 354 15.96 12.20 -15.17
N GLY A 355 15.42 13.43 -15.21
CA GLY A 355 16.01 14.52 -15.97
C GLY A 355 15.66 14.53 -17.47
N ALA A 356 14.93 13.55 -17.99
CA ALA A 356 14.53 13.51 -19.42
C ALA A 356 13.50 14.59 -19.84
N GLY A 357 13.03 15.43 -18.91
CA GLY A 357 12.04 16.48 -19.21
C GLY A 357 10.58 16.09 -19.08
N LYS A 358 10.25 14.98 -18.41
CA LYS A 358 8.86 14.51 -18.21
C LYS A 358 7.95 15.61 -17.62
N SER A 359 8.35 16.19 -16.48
CA SER A 359 7.61 17.29 -15.84
C SER A 359 7.60 18.57 -16.69
N THR A 360 8.62 18.79 -17.53
CA THR A 360 8.65 19.92 -18.47
C THR A 360 7.56 19.77 -19.53
N LEU A 361 7.39 18.57 -20.09
CA LEU A 361 6.29 18.27 -21.02
C LEU A 361 4.92 18.48 -20.37
N MET A 362 4.74 18.04 -19.12
CA MET A 362 3.49 18.28 -18.38
C MET A 362 3.19 19.76 -18.17
N LYS A 363 4.19 20.56 -17.77
CA LYS A 363 4.04 22.02 -17.61
C LYS A 363 3.68 22.71 -18.91
N LEU A 364 4.28 22.28 -20.03
CA LEU A 364 3.95 22.80 -21.35
C LEU A 364 2.48 22.50 -21.71
N ILE A 365 2.00 21.28 -21.46
CA ILE A 365 0.59 20.92 -21.73
C ILE A 365 -0.36 21.66 -20.79
N ALA A 366 0.03 21.86 -19.52
CA ALA A 366 -0.73 22.63 -18.54
C ALA A 366 -0.86 24.12 -18.91
N GLY A 367 0.04 24.64 -19.76
CA GLY A 367 0.13 26.07 -20.09
C GLY A 367 1.01 26.87 -19.12
N ASP A 368 1.71 26.19 -18.21
CA ASP A 368 2.63 26.79 -17.24
C ASP A 368 4.00 27.16 -17.86
N LEU A 369 4.29 26.62 -19.06
CA LEU A 369 5.53 26.84 -19.80
C LEU A 369 5.23 27.06 -21.28
N GLU A 370 5.83 28.09 -21.87
CA GLU A 370 5.74 28.33 -23.31
C GLU A 370 6.74 27.45 -24.07
N ALA A 371 6.31 26.95 -25.24
CA ALA A 371 7.18 26.20 -26.13
C ALA A 371 8.24 27.11 -26.76
N THR A 372 9.47 26.62 -26.90
CA THR A 372 10.54 27.34 -27.62
C THR A 372 10.31 27.29 -29.14
N SER A 373 9.70 26.21 -29.63
CA SER A 373 9.24 26.08 -31.01
C SER A 373 7.91 25.33 -31.08
N GLY A 374 7.17 25.52 -32.18
CA GLY A 374 5.88 24.87 -32.42
C GLY A 374 4.70 25.66 -31.88
N THR A 375 3.51 25.08 -32.00
CA THR A 375 2.24 25.69 -31.55
C THR A 375 1.40 24.68 -30.80
N LEU A 376 0.75 25.14 -29.73
CA LEU A 376 -0.16 24.33 -28.92
C LEU A 376 -1.55 24.97 -28.92
N ASP A 377 -2.54 24.23 -29.39
CA ASP A 377 -3.93 24.67 -29.56
C ASP A 377 -4.85 23.96 -28.56
N TYR A 378 -5.65 24.74 -27.83
CA TYR A 378 -6.57 24.25 -26.81
C TYR A 378 -8.02 24.32 -27.30
N GLY A 379 -8.76 23.22 -27.15
CA GLY A 379 -10.20 23.20 -27.39
C GLY A 379 -10.97 24.15 -26.46
N SER A 380 -12.07 24.72 -26.95
CA SER A 380 -12.83 25.76 -26.24
C SER A 380 -13.47 25.33 -24.91
N THR A 381 -13.53 24.02 -24.65
CA THR A 381 -14.12 23.46 -23.42
C THR A 381 -13.07 22.88 -22.47
N VAL A 382 -11.78 23.05 -22.73
CA VAL A 382 -10.69 22.46 -21.93
C VAL A 382 -10.66 23.05 -20.51
N LYS A 383 -10.60 22.16 -19.52
CA LYS A 383 -10.40 22.43 -18.10
C LYS A 383 -9.36 21.45 -17.56
N ILE A 384 -8.15 21.94 -17.41
CA ILE A 384 -7.00 21.15 -16.97
C ILE A 384 -6.91 21.24 -15.45
N ALA A 385 -6.78 20.10 -14.79
CA ALA A 385 -6.27 20.05 -13.42
C ALA A 385 -4.88 19.42 -13.43
N HIS A 386 -3.92 20.15 -12.83
CA HIS A 386 -2.51 19.77 -12.77
C HIS A 386 -2.12 19.43 -11.34
N PHE A 387 -1.88 18.14 -11.09
CA PHE A 387 -1.32 17.64 -9.84
C PHE A 387 0.20 17.63 -9.96
N THR A 388 0.85 18.59 -9.32
CA THR A 388 2.30 18.75 -9.30
C THR A 388 2.94 18.00 -8.14
N GLN A 389 4.21 17.60 -8.31
CA GLN A 389 4.99 16.93 -7.26
C GLN A 389 5.10 17.76 -5.96
N ARG A 390 5.16 19.10 -6.08
CA ARG A 390 5.12 20.02 -4.95
C ARG A 390 3.67 20.43 -4.67
N LEU A 391 3.25 20.28 -3.42
CA LEU A 391 1.95 20.78 -2.97
C LEU A 391 1.93 22.31 -3.01
N PRO A 392 0.82 22.93 -3.43
CA PRO A 392 0.63 24.36 -3.24
C PRO A 392 0.55 24.69 -1.75
N GLU A 393 0.79 25.95 -1.40
CA GLU A 393 0.58 26.41 -0.03
C GLU A 393 -0.90 26.21 0.35
N MET A 394 -1.12 25.50 1.46
CA MET A 394 -2.45 25.25 2.03
C MET A 394 -2.54 26.02 3.34
N ASP A 395 -3.70 26.62 3.62
CA ASP A 395 -3.92 27.26 4.92
C ASP A 395 -3.97 26.21 6.03
N GLU A 396 -2.89 26.12 6.81
CA GLU A 396 -2.76 25.14 7.89
C GLU A 396 -3.81 25.31 9.00
N SER A 397 -4.40 26.51 9.11
CA SER A 397 -5.44 26.83 10.10
C SER A 397 -6.86 26.48 9.64
N GLN A 398 -7.03 26.11 8.37
CA GLN A 398 -8.31 25.72 7.81
C GLN A 398 -8.66 24.26 8.14
N ARG A 399 -9.95 23.96 8.27
CA ARG A 399 -10.42 22.58 8.41
C ARG A 399 -10.45 21.87 7.06
N MET A 400 -10.17 20.58 7.07
CA MET A 400 -10.22 19.72 5.88
C MET A 400 -11.55 19.81 5.12
N ILE A 401 -12.68 19.75 5.82
CA ILE A 401 -14.01 19.86 5.20
C ILE A 401 -14.24 21.22 4.55
N GLU A 402 -13.76 22.30 5.16
CA GLU A 402 -13.92 23.67 4.64
C GLU A 402 -13.12 23.85 3.35
N TYR A 403 -11.87 23.34 3.31
CA TYR A 403 -11.00 23.39 2.13
C TYR A 403 -11.61 22.73 0.89
N ILE A 404 -12.33 21.63 1.09
CA ILE A 404 -13.08 20.96 0.02
C ILE A 404 -14.38 21.71 -0.31
N GLN A 405 -15.02 22.31 0.69
CA GLN A 405 -16.25 23.07 0.51
C GLN A 405 -16.06 24.35 -0.31
N GLU A 406 -14.86 24.94 -0.32
CA GLU A 406 -14.53 26.12 -1.15
C GLU A 406 -14.88 25.90 -2.62
N VAL A 407 -14.46 24.76 -3.17
CA VAL A 407 -14.70 24.37 -4.57
C VAL A 407 -16.17 23.95 -4.79
N SER A 408 -16.85 23.57 -3.70
CA SER A 408 -18.18 22.99 -3.68
C SER A 408 -19.32 24.02 -3.53
N SER A 409 -19.02 25.32 -3.48
CA SER A 409 -20.02 26.34 -3.16
C SER A 409 -21.05 26.61 -4.28
N ASP A 410 -20.83 26.11 -5.50
CA ASP A 410 -21.73 26.30 -6.66
C ASP A 410 -22.65 25.09 -6.99
N PHE A 411 -22.89 24.17 -6.04
CA PHE A 411 -23.78 23.01 -6.26
C PHE A 411 -25.28 23.30 -6.03
N GLU A 412 -25.87 24.23 -6.79
CA GLU A 412 -27.31 24.20 -7.06
C GLU A 412 -27.59 23.20 -8.19
N ALA A 413 -27.99 21.98 -7.81
CA ALA A 413 -28.24 20.90 -8.75
C ALA A 413 -29.64 21.01 -9.37
N GLU A 414 -29.66 21.14 -10.69
CA GLU A 414 -30.86 21.00 -11.53
C GLU A 414 -31.35 19.53 -11.65
N LYS A 415 -30.79 18.54 -10.92
CA LYS A 415 -31.22 17.12 -10.94
C LYS A 415 -30.54 16.21 -9.88
N GLY A 416 -30.88 16.38 -8.60
CA GLY A 416 -31.15 15.24 -7.71
C GLY A 416 -30.05 14.29 -7.19
N VAL A 417 -28.77 14.37 -7.58
CA VAL A 417 -27.69 13.61 -6.88
C VAL A 417 -26.60 14.59 -6.46
N ARG A 418 -26.63 14.97 -5.17
CA ARG A 418 -25.53 15.72 -4.54
C ARG A 418 -24.53 14.71 -3.99
N LEU A 419 -23.34 14.66 -4.56
CA LEU A 419 -22.18 14.13 -3.83
C LEU A 419 -21.84 15.16 -2.76
N SER A 420 -22.04 14.82 -1.48
CA SER A 420 -21.63 15.72 -0.41
C SER A 420 -20.10 15.69 -0.27
N ALA A 421 -19.48 16.82 0.07
CA ALA A 421 -18.04 16.88 0.36
C ALA A 421 -17.61 15.78 1.37
N THR A 422 -18.49 15.47 2.33
CA THR A 422 -18.36 14.38 3.29
C THR A 422 -18.22 13.00 2.63
N GLN A 423 -19.07 12.67 1.65
CA GLN A 423 -19.00 11.38 0.93
C GLN A 423 -17.70 11.25 0.12
N MET A 424 -17.24 12.35 -0.47
CA MET A 424 -15.98 12.35 -1.22
C MET A 424 -14.77 12.18 -0.30
N LEU A 425 -14.77 12.80 0.88
CA LEU A 425 -13.74 12.60 1.89
C LEU A 425 -13.70 11.14 2.36
N GLU A 426 -14.85 10.54 2.67
CA GLU A 426 -14.94 9.14 3.08
C GLU A 426 -14.42 8.19 1.99
N ARG A 427 -14.74 8.45 0.71
CA ARG A 427 -14.21 7.68 -0.43
C ARG A 427 -12.67 7.74 -0.51
N PHE A 428 -12.08 8.89 -0.20
CA PHE A 428 -10.62 9.06 -0.14
C PHE A 428 -10.02 8.61 1.21
N LEU A 429 -10.72 7.73 1.93
CA LEU A 429 -10.29 7.11 3.18
C LEU A 429 -10.07 8.13 4.31
N PHE A 430 -10.79 9.26 4.30
CA PHE A 430 -10.87 10.17 5.44
C PHE A 430 -12.09 9.80 6.31
N PRO A 431 -11.88 9.20 7.49
CA PRO A 431 -12.99 8.82 8.36
C PRO A 431 -13.75 10.07 8.85
N SER A 432 -15.04 9.91 9.15
CA SER A 432 -15.92 11.04 9.46
C SER A 432 -15.48 11.86 10.68
N ASN A 433 -14.78 11.22 11.63
CA ASN A 433 -14.18 11.89 12.79
C ASN A 433 -13.00 12.82 12.41
N ALA A 434 -12.32 12.57 11.29
CA ALA A 434 -11.17 13.32 10.82
C ALA A 434 -11.55 14.56 9.98
N HIS A 435 -12.79 14.68 9.51
CA HIS A 435 -13.21 15.79 8.63
C HIS A 435 -13.04 17.17 9.26
N GLY A 436 -13.12 17.25 10.59
CA GLY A 436 -12.93 18.49 11.34
C GLY A 436 -11.48 18.83 11.67
N THR A 437 -10.51 17.99 11.29
CA THR A 437 -9.08 18.22 11.57
C THR A 437 -8.53 19.41 10.77
N LEU A 438 -7.54 20.08 11.36
CA LEU A 438 -6.83 21.19 10.72
C LEU A 438 -5.79 20.64 9.74
N ILE A 439 -5.62 21.32 8.60
CA ILE A 439 -4.68 20.89 7.56
C ILE A 439 -3.25 20.80 8.10
N GLY A 440 -2.83 21.69 9.00
CA GLY A 440 -1.49 21.65 9.61
C GLY A 440 -1.22 20.41 10.48
N LYS A 441 -2.25 19.65 10.87
CA LYS A 441 -2.10 18.39 11.64
C LYS A 441 -2.05 17.14 10.77
N LEU A 442 -2.29 17.28 9.47
CA LEU A 442 -2.30 16.17 8.53
C LEU A 442 -0.87 15.78 8.15
N SER A 443 -0.64 14.47 8.00
CA SER A 443 0.60 13.95 7.42
C SER A 443 0.78 14.45 5.98
N GLY A 444 2.02 14.40 5.47
CA GLY A 444 2.31 14.77 4.07
C GLY A 444 1.45 14.00 3.06
N GLY A 445 1.28 12.69 3.25
CA GLY A 445 0.41 11.85 2.42
C GLY A 445 -1.07 12.23 2.53
N GLU A 446 -1.58 12.53 3.73
CA GLU A 446 -2.95 13.04 3.90
C GLU A 446 -3.19 14.38 3.20
N ARG A 447 -2.22 15.31 3.27
CA ARG A 447 -2.29 16.58 2.54
C ARG A 447 -2.31 16.38 1.02
N LYS A 448 -1.47 15.48 0.50
CA LYS A 448 -1.47 15.11 -0.93
C LYS A 448 -2.81 14.53 -1.37
N ARG A 449 -3.37 13.59 -0.59
CA ARG A 449 -4.70 13.01 -0.86
C ARG A 449 -5.80 14.07 -0.87
N LEU A 450 -5.77 14.99 0.10
CA LEU A 450 -6.74 16.07 0.19
C LEU A 450 -6.65 17.03 -1.00
N TYR A 451 -5.43 17.38 -1.41
CA TYR A 451 -5.21 18.23 -2.59
C TYR A 451 -5.67 17.56 -3.88
N LEU A 452 -5.34 16.28 -4.07
CA LEU A 452 -5.82 15.49 -5.20
C LEU A 452 -7.35 15.47 -5.23
N LEU A 453 -8.00 15.25 -4.09
CA LEU A 453 -9.46 15.32 -3.99
C LEU A 453 -10.01 16.68 -4.40
N LYS A 454 -9.39 17.79 -3.96
CA LYS A 454 -9.80 19.15 -4.35
C LYS A 454 -9.77 19.33 -5.87
N LEU A 455 -8.67 18.95 -6.52
CA LEU A 455 -8.53 19.01 -7.98
C LEU A 455 -9.60 18.19 -8.72
N LEU A 456 -9.92 17.00 -8.21
CA LEU A 456 -10.96 16.16 -8.80
C LEU A 456 -12.36 16.77 -8.67
N MET A 457 -12.61 17.52 -7.60
CA MET A 457 -13.88 18.20 -7.37
C MET A 457 -14.10 19.43 -8.25
N GLU A 458 -13.06 19.99 -8.85
CA GLU A 458 -13.14 21.08 -9.84
C GLU A 458 -13.77 20.65 -11.18
N LYS A 459 -14.09 19.35 -11.33
CA LYS A 459 -14.61 18.73 -12.57
C LYS A 459 -13.73 19.04 -13.78
N PRO A 460 -12.43 18.71 -13.73
CA PRO A 460 -11.57 18.83 -14.88
C PRO A 460 -12.00 17.83 -15.97
N ASN A 461 -11.61 18.12 -17.21
CA ASN A 461 -11.73 17.17 -18.30
C ASN A 461 -10.38 16.64 -18.80
N ILE A 462 -9.28 17.25 -18.35
CA ILE A 462 -7.92 16.73 -18.48
C ILE A 462 -7.31 16.69 -17.09
N LEU A 463 -6.84 15.51 -16.70
CA LEU A 463 -6.05 15.28 -15.49
C LEU A 463 -4.59 15.12 -15.91
N LEU A 464 -3.75 16.00 -15.41
CA LEU A 464 -2.30 15.92 -15.52
C LEU A 464 -1.75 15.53 -14.15
N LEU A 465 -1.20 14.33 -14.01
CA LEU A 465 -0.71 13.79 -12.74
C LEU A 465 0.80 13.58 -12.78
N ASP A 466 1.58 14.40 -12.07
CA ASP A 466 3.03 14.27 -11.98
C ASP A 466 3.39 13.47 -10.73
N GLU A 467 3.76 12.21 -10.91
CA GLU A 467 4.15 11.29 -9.84
C GLU A 467 3.07 11.13 -8.75
N PRO A 468 1.80 10.82 -9.10
CA PRO A 468 0.69 10.79 -8.15
C PRO A 468 0.81 9.66 -7.12
N THR A 469 1.63 8.64 -7.41
CA THR A 469 1.77 7.44 -6.58
C THR A 469 2.71 7.64 -5.39
N ASN A 470 3.56 8.68 -5.42
CA ASN A 470 4.54 8.91 -4.38
C ASN A 470 3.88 9.34 -3.05
N ASP A 471 4.30 8.70 -1.96
CA ASP A 471 3.83 8.90 -0.58
C ASP A 471 2.34 8.51 -0.36
N LEU A 472 1.76 7.72 -1.27
CA LEU A 472 0.44 7.13 -1.10
C LEU A 472 0.56 5.66 -0.70
N ASP A 473 -0.27 5.23 0.25
CA ASP A 473 -0.36 3.81 0.58
C ASP A 473 -1.12 3.01 -0.48
N ILE A 474 -0.91 1.69 -0.47
CA ILE A 474 -1.51 0.74 -1.41
C ILE A 474 -3.04 0.87 -1.47
N GLN A 475 -3.70 1.10 -0.32
CA GLN A 475 -5.16 1.24 -0.29
C GLN A 475 -5.63 2.52 -0.98
N THR A 476 -4.96 3.64 -0.72
CA THR A 476 -5.22 4.91 -1.39
C THR A 476 -4.94 4.81 -2.89
N LEU A 477 -3.85 4.15 -3.27
CA LEU A 477 -3.51 3.91 -4.68
C LEU A 477 -4.64 3.18 -5.40
N SER A 478 -5.19 2.12 -4.79
CA SER A 478 -6.32 1.40 -5.37
C SER A 478 -7.57 2.29 -5.54
N VAL A 479 -7.90 3.14 -4.56
CA VAL A 479 -9.01 4.10 -4.68
C VAL A 479 -8.77 5.10 -5.82
N LEU A 480 -7.54 5.59 -5.96
CA LEU A 480 -7.16 6.50 -7.04
C LEU A 480 -7.24 5.80 -8.41
N GLU A 481 -6.75 4.57 -8.50
CA GLU A 481 -6.83 3.75 -9.71
C GLU A 481 -8.29 3.57 -10.14
N ASP A 482 -9.16 3.13 -9.23
CA ASP A 482 -10.59 2.94 -9.48
C ASP A 482 -11.26 4.24 -9.94
N PHE A 483 -10.83 5.37 -9.39
CA PHE A 483 -11.33 6.68 -9.80
C PHE A 483 -10.89 7.04 -11.23
N LEU A 484 -9.59 6.89 -11.54
CA LEU A 484 -9.02 7.25 -12.85
C LEU A 484 -9.49 6.32 -13.97
N GLU A 485 -9.74 5.05 -13.65
CA GLU A 485 -10.31 4.08 -14.57
C GLU A 485 -11.71 4.51 -15.02
N ASN A 486 -12.53 5.00 -14.08
CA ASN A 486 -13.89 5.49 -14.34
C ASN A 486 -13.96 6.96 -14.81
N PHE A 487 -12.84 7.68 -14.89
CA PHE A 487 -12.82 9.10 -15.24
C PHE A 487 -13.03 9.33 -16.75
N PRO A 488 -14.12 9.94 -17.22
CA PRO A 488 -14.42 9.99 -18.66
C PRO A 488 -13.59 11.01 -19.46
N GLY A 489 -12.78 11.83 -18.80
CA GLY A 489 -11.87 12.79 -19.45
C GLY A 489 -10.58 12.17 -19.94
N VAL A 490 -9.57 13.00 -20.20
CA VAL A 490 -8.22 12.60 -20.57
C VAL A 490 -7.35 12.49 -19.31
N VAL A 491 -6.52 11.46 -19.22
CA VAL A 491 -5.54 11.32 -18.12
C VAL A 491 -4.15 11.21 -18.75
N LEU A 492 -3.28 12.15 -18.38
CA LEU A 492 -1.83 12.06 -18.60
C LEU A 492 -1.19 11.87 -17.23
N THR A 493 -0.35 10.85 -17.10
CA THR A 493 0.30 10.55 -15.83
C THR A 493 1.77 10.23 -16.00
N ILE A 494 2.62 10.81 -15.16
CA ILE A 494 4.01 10.39 -14.95
C ILE A 494 4.01 9.52 -13.71
N SER A 495 4.51 8.30 -13.80
CA SER A 495 4.72 7.47 -12.62
C SER A 495 5.85 6.49 -12.88
N HIS A 496 6.56 6.12 -11.82
CA HIS A 496 7.49 5.00 -11.81
C HIS A 496 6.81 3.67 -11.39
N ASP A 497 5.57 3.72 -10.90
CA ASP A 497 4.79 2.53 -10.54
C ASP A 497 4.26 1.85 -11.80
N ARG A 498 4.83 0.66 -12.08
CA ARG A 498 4.49 -0.15 -13.25
C ARG A 498 3.05 -0.64 -13.20
N PHE A 499 2.53 -0.96 -12.02
CA PHE A 499 1.18 -1.48 -11.84
C PHE A 499 0.16 -0.39 -12.11
N PHE A 500 0.42 0.79 -11.57
CA PHE A 500 -0.40 1.97 -11.81
C PHE A 500 -0.44 2.34 -13.30
N LEU A 501 0.72 2.34 -13.97
CA LEU A 501 0.81 2.61 -15.41
C LEU A 501 0.08 1.55 -16.24
N ASP A 502 0.29 0.27 -16.00
CA ASP A 502 -0.37 -0.81 -16.75
C ASP A 502 -1.89 -0.80 -16.58
N ARG A 503 -2.38 -0.36 -15.41
CA ARG A 503 -3.81 -0.27 -15.14
C ARG A 503 -4.46 0.96 -15.80
N ILE A 504 -3.78 2.10 -15.80
CA ILE A 504 -4.37 3.38 -16.24
C ILE A 504 -4.03 3.71 -17.70
N ALA A 505 -2.79 3.53 -18.12
CA ALA A 505 -2.29 3.95 -19.43
C ALA A 505 -2.64 2.94 -20.53
N LYS A 506 -3.07 3.46 -21.69
CA LYS A 506 -3.27 2.68 -22.92
C LYS A 506 -2.24 3.01 -23.99
N LYS A 507 -1.63 4.18 -23.87
CA LYS A 507 -0.55 4.71 -24.70
C LYS A 507 0.58 5.15 -23.79
N LEU A 508 1.80 5.05 -24.27
CA LEU A 508 2.99 5.49 -23.57
C LEU A 508 3.73 6.52 -24.40
N TRP A 509 4.12 7.62 -23.79
CA TRP A 509 5.06 8.57 -24.34
C TRP A 509 6.40 8.38 -23.67
N THR A 510 7.39 7.96 -24.44
CA THR A 510 8.72 7.65 -23.92
C THR A 510 9.65 8.80 -24.27
N LEU A 511 10.15 9.50 -23.25
CA LEU A 511 11.13 10.56 -23.44
C LEU A 511 12.55 10.00 -23.29
N GLY A 512 13.39 10.29 -24.27
CA GLY A 512 14.82 9.96 -24.21
C GLY A 512 15.62 10.62 -25.32
N SER A 513 16.85 11.05 -25.02
CA SER A 513 17.81 11.59 -26.00
C SER A 513 17.27 12.74 -26.88
N GLY A 514 16.34 13.54 -26.38
CA GLY A 514 15.78 14.68 -27.12
C GLY A 514 14.57 14.37 -28.00
N THR A 515 14.06 13.13 -28.02
CA THR A 515 12.86 12.74 -28.77
C THR A 515 11.77 12.20 -27.86
N VAL A 516 10.52 12.31 -28.32
CA VAL A 516 9.35 11.74 -27.65
C VAL A 516 8.74 10.71 -28.59
N ASP A 517 8.85 9.44 -28.24
CA ASP A 517 8.29 8.34 -29.04
C ASP A 517 6.95 7.89 -28.44
N GLU A 518 5.98 7.59 -29.30
CA GLU A 518 4.69 7.00 -28.89
C GLU A 518 4.73 5.48 -29.02
N TYR A 519 4.30 4.78 -27.96
CA TYR A 519 4.09 3.34 -27.94
C TYR A 519 2.65 3.02 -27.56
N GLN A 520 2.04 2.07 -28.27
CA GLN A 520 0.68 1.60 -27.96
C GLN A 520 0.75 0.22 -27.32
N GLY A 521 0.37 0.14 -26.05
CA GLY A 521 0.45 -1.09 -25.27
C GLY A 521 0.74 -0.82 -23.80
N LEU A 522 0.98 -1.90 -23.07
CA LEU A 522 1.31 -1.88 -21.65
C LEU A 522 2.78 -1.49 -21.45
N TYR A 523 3.08 -0.93 -20.28
CA TYR A 523 4.44 -0.55 -19.90
C TYR A 523 5.31 -1.78 -19.71
N THR A 524 4.75 -2.85 -19.16
CA THR A 524 5.45 -4.13 -19.01
C THR A 524 5.89 -4.74 -20.34
N ASP A 525 5.09 -4.62 -21.39
CA ASP A 525 5.43 -5.14 -22.71
C ASP A 525 6.51 -4.29 -23.39
N TRP A 526 6.38 -2.96 -23.33
CA TRP A 526 7.41 -2.03 -23.79
C TRP A 526 8.78 -2.30 -23.13
N LEU A 527 8.79 -2.58 -21.82
CA LEU A 527 10.01 -2.86 -21.07
C LEU A 527 10.67 -4.17 -21.50
N LYS A 528 9.89 -5.19 -21.88
CA LYS A 528 10.40 -6.46 -22.41
C LYS A 528 11.02 -6.27 -23.80
N GLU A 529 10.37 -5.51 -24.67
CA GLU A 529 10.83 -5.25 -26.05
C GLU A 529 12.14 -4.46 -26.09
N LYS A 530 12.39 -3.58 -25.12
CA LYS A 530 13.66 -2.83 -25.02
C LYS A 530 14.85 -3.64 -24.52
N LYS A 531 14.66 -4.87 -24.01
CA LYS A 531 15.76 -5.73 -23.59
C LYS A 531 16.27 -6.56 -24.77
N PRO A 532 17.60 -6.66 -24.99
CA PRO A 532 18.12 -7.70 -25.86
C PRO A 532 17.73 -9.05 -25.25
N VAL A 533 17.00 -9.84 -26.02
CA VAL A 533 16.57 -11.18 -25.61
C VAL A 533 17.81 -12.05 -25.36
N VAL A 534 18.20 -12.20 -24.09
CA VAL A 534 18.96 -13.38 -23.67
C VAL A 534 17.92 -14.45 -23.43
N GLU A 535 17.69 -15.31 -24.44
CA GLU A 535 16.72 -16.40 -24.37
C GLU A 535 17.02 -17.30 -23.15
N PRO A 536 16.12 -17.38 -22.17
CA PRO A 536 16.11 -18.51 -21.25
C PRO A 536 15.55 -19.70 -22.02
N GLN A 537 16.31 -20.80 -22.08
CA GLN A 537 15.88 -22.06 -22.65
C GLN A 537 14.52 -22.46 -22.05
N ALA A 538 13.50 -22.52 -22.91
CA ALA A 538 12.16 -22.90 -22.55
C ALA A 538 12.16 -24.35 -22.02
N VAL A 539 11.95 -24.49 -20.71
CA VAL A 539 11.49 -25.75 -20.11
C VAL A 539 9.99 -25.82 -20.37
N THR A 540 9.60 -26.65 -21.33
CA THR A 540 8.23 -27.00 -21.62
C THR A 540 7.65 -27.79 -20.44
N VAL A 541 6.82 -27.16 -19.62
CA VAL A 541 5.90 -27.85 -18.72
C VAL A 541 4.53 -27.87 -19.38
N ALA A 542 4.09 -29.05 -19.78
CA ALA A 542 2.76 -29.28 -20.34
C ALA A 542 1.72 -29.19 -19.22
N ASN A 543 0.88 -28.15 -19.26
CA ASN A 543 -0.36 -28.07 -18.51
C ASN A 543 -1.51 -28.56 -19.40
N ASP A 544 -1.88 -29.82 -19.25
CA ASP A 544 -3.20 -30.33 -19.65
C ASP A 544 -4.20 -30.00 -18.53
N ALA A 545 -4.95 -28.91 -18.73
CA ALA A 545 -6.20 -28.66 -18.01
C ALA A 545 -7.29 -28.39 -19.06
N PRO A 546 -8.41 -29.13 -19.05
CA PRO A 546 -9.44 -29.00 -20.07
C PRO A 546 -10.20 -27.67 -19.92
N ALA A 547 -10.34 -26.97 -21.04
CA ALA A 547 -11.17 -25.80 -21.20
C ALA A 547 -12.64 -26.14 -20.93
N VAL A 548 -13.24 -25.48 -19.94
CA VAL A 548 -14.68 -25.50 -19.68
C VAL A 548 -15.32 -24.36 -20.47
N GLU A 549 -16.21 -24.70 -21.39
CA GLU A 549 -17.00 -23.74 -22.16
C GLU A 549 -17.90 -22.89 -21.24
N PRO A 550 -18.11 -21.60 -21.55
CA PRO A 550 -19.00 -20.74 -20.78
C PRO A 550 -20.46 -21.16 -20.98
N VAL A 551 -21.08 -21.65 -19.91
CA VAL A 551 -22.52 -21.94 -19.86
C VAL A 551 -23.29 -20.60 -19.84
N PRO A 552 -24.35 -20.42 -20.64
CA PRO A 552 -25.12 -19.18 -20.64
C PRO A 552 -25.82 -18.97 -19.29
N GLN A 553 -25.58 -17.83 -18.64
CA GLN A 553 -26.34 -17.42 -17.46
C GLN A 553 -27.80 -17.15 -17.85
N ALA A 554 -28.69 -18.04 -17.41
CA ALA A 554 -30.12 -17.82 -17.42
C ALA A 554 -30.49 -16.77 -16.36
N PRO A 555 -31.50 -15.92 -16.61
CA PRO A 555 -31.90 -14.88 -15.65
C PRO A 555 -32.36 -15.52 -14.34
N GLU A 556 -31.77 -15.09 -13.22
CA GLU A 556 -32.17 -15.52 -11.88
C GLU A 556 -33.65 -15.20 -11.64
N LYS A 557 -34.47 -16.25 -11.71
CA LYS A 557 -35.83 -16.19 -11.21
C LYS A 557 -35.76 -16.24 -9.69
N LYS A 558 -36.20 -15.16 -9.04
CA LYS A 558 -36.50 -15.11 -7.60
C LYS A 558 -37.17 -16.42 -7.16
N LYS A 559 -36.48 -17.21 -6.34
CA LYS A 559 -37.00 -18.47 -5.78
C LYS A 559 -38.16 -18.13 -4.85
N LYS A 560 -39.39 -18.33 -5.32
CA LYS A 560 -40.56 -18.35 -4.43
C LYS A 560 -40.58 -19.68 -3.71
N MET A 561 -40.82 -19.65 -2.38
CA MET A 561 -41.01 -20.86 -1.57
C MET A 561 -41.95 -21.86 -2.24
N SER A 562 -41.52 -23.12 -2.28
CA SER A 562 -42.38 -24.23 -2.66
C SER A 562 -43.50 -24.46 -1.64
N PHE A 563 -44.57 -25.15 -2.04
CA PHE A 563 -45.70 -25.46 -1.15
C PHE A 563 -45.27 -26.27 0.09
N LEU A 564 -44.25 -27.12 -0.05
CA LEU A 564 -43.68 -27.89 1.06
C LEU A 564 -42.89 -26.99 2.02
N GLU A 565 -42.10 -26.05 1.50
CA GLU A 565 -41.32 -25.10 2.30
C GLU A 565 -42.20 -24.10 3.05
N LYS A 566 -43.35 -23.69 2.48
CA LYS A 566 -44.34 -22.86 3.21
C LYS A 566 -44.94 -23.60 4.40
N LYS A 567 -45.33 -24.86 4.20
CA LYS A 567 -45.87 -25.70 5.28
C LYS A 567 -44.81 -26.00 6.35
N GLU A 568 -43.56 -26.15 5.93
CA GLU A 568 -42.42 -26.28 6.84
C GLU A 568 -42.21 -25.00 7.64
N TYR A 569 -42.22 -23.82 7.00
CA TYR A 569 -42.08 -22.51 7.64
C TYR A 569 -43.18 -22.24 8.68
N ASP A 570 -44.43 -22.62 8.39
CA ASP A 570 -45.54 -22.45 9.33
C ASP A 570 -45.40 -23.35 10.57
N GLY A 571 -44.77 -24.53 10.45
CA GLY A 571 -44.65 -25.51 11.54
C GLY A 571 -43.28 -25.59 12.22
N ILE A 572 -42.24 -24.95 11.66
CA ILE A 572 -40.88 -25.02 12.21
C ILE A 572 -40.75 -24.26 13.52
N LEU A 573 -41.53 -23.19 13.71
CA LEU A 573 -41.58 -22.45 14.98
C LEU A 573 -42.13 -23.30 16.13
N ASP A 574 -43.13 -24.14 15.86
CA ASP A 574 -43.66 -25.07 16.85
C ASP A 574 -42.64 -26.16 17.20
N LYS A 575 -41.90 -26.67 16.21
CA LYS A 575 -40.80 -27.63 16.43
C LYS A 575 -39.66 -27.03 17.25
N ILE A 576 -39.30 -25.77 16.99
CA ILE A 576 -38.30 -25.06 17.78
C ILE A 576 -38.77 -24.95 19.23
N ALA A 577 -40.03 -24.57 19.46
CA ALA A 577 -40.60 -24.50 20.79
C ALA A 577 -40.61 -25.86 21.52
N GLU A 578 -40.91 -26.95 20.81
CA GLU A 578 -40.85 -28.32 21.37
C GLU A 578 -39.43 -28.74 21.77
N VAL A 579 -38.41 -28.38 20.97
CA VAL A 579 -37.00 -28.69 21.29
C VAL A 579 -36.51 -27.82 22.46
N GLU A 580 -36.91 -26.55 22.52
CA GLU A 580 -36.63 -25.68 23.68
C GLU A 580 -37.25 -26.24 24.96
N GLU A 581 -38.48 -26.74 24.90
CA GLU A 581 -39.14 -27.35 26.05
C GLU A 581 -38.41 -28.63 26.52
N LYS A 582 -37.92 -29.45 25.58
CA LYS A 582 -37.11 -30.64 25.90
C LYS A 582 -35.78 -30.27 26.56
N ILE A 583 -35.07 -29.28 26.03
CA ILE A 583 -33.84 -28.77 26.66
C ILE A 583 -34.13 -28.30 28.08
N GLU A 584 -35.22 -27.53 28.28
CA GLU A 584 -35.59 -27.02 29.61
C GLU A 584 -35.93 -28.13 30.60
N GLN A 585 -36.65 -29.16 30.14
CA GLN A 585 -36.98 -30.34 30.96
C GLN A 585 -35.72 -31.13 31.34
N THR A 586 -34.82 -31.39 30.39
CA THR A 586 -33.57 -32.13 30.62
C THR A 586 -32.60 -31.36 31.52
N GLU A 587 -32.51 -30.03 31.38
CA GLU A 587 -31.73 -29.18 32.29
C GLU A 587 -32.33 -29.16 33.71
N ALA A 588 -33.65 -29.16 33.84
CA ALA A 588 -34.32 -29.22 35.14
C ALA A 588 -34.13 -30.58 35.83
N GLU A 589 -34.04 -31.67 35.06
CA GLU A 589 -33.67 -32.99 35.56
C GLU A 589 -32.20 -33.06 35.95
N MET A 590 -31.31 -32.44 35.19
CA MET A 590 -29.87 -32.33 35.50
C MET A 590 -29.66 -31.60 36.83
N SER A 591 -30.40 -30.52 37.08
CA SER A 591 -30.33 -29.79 38.36
C SER A 591 -30.86 -30.59 39.56
N LYS A 592 -31.65 -31.64 39.34
CA LYS A 592 -32.17 -32.53 40.39
C LYS A 592 -31.30 -33.78 40.58
N ALA A 593 -30.52 -34.15 39.57
CA ALA A 593 -29.54 -35.22 39.61
C ALA A 593 -28.25 -34.72 40.28
N GLY A 594 -28.19 -34.74 41.61
CA GLY A 594 -27.07 -34.17 42.37
C GLY A 594 -25.71 -34.87 42.13
N SER A 595 -25.54 -36.09 42.62
CA SER A 595 -24.25 -36.79 42.71
C SER A 595 -24.14 -38.06 41.85
N ASP A 596 -25.08 -38.24 40.92
CA ASP A 596 -25.12 -39.40 40.01
C ASP A 596 -24.41 -39.04 38.70
N PHE A 597 -23.10 -39.31 38.66
CA PHE A 597 -22.20 -38.92 37.57
C PHE A 597 -22.59 -39.55 36.23
N ASP A 598 -23.06 -40.79 36.22
CA ASP A 598 -23.47 -41.48 34.98
C ASP A 598 -24.73 -40.83 34.40
N LYS A 599 -25.70 -40.48 35.28
CA LYS A 599 -26.93 -39.80 34.88
C LYS A 599 -26.70 -38.36 34.43
N LEU A 600 -25.75 -37.64 35.06
CA LEU A 600 -25.36 -36.30 34.64
C LEU A 600 -24.68 -36.30 33.26
N GLN A 601 -23.82 -37.29 32.98
CA GLN A 601 -23.20 -37.42 31.66
C GLN A 601 -24.25 -37.74 30.57
N GLU A 602 -25.22 -38.59 30.87
CA GLU A 602 -26.32 -38.91 29.94
C GLU A 602 -27.18 -37.68 29.65
N LEU A 603 -27.57 -36.91 30.69
CA LEU A 603 -28.34 -35.68 30.54
C LEU A 603 -27.57 -34.59 29.79
N THR A 604 -26.24 -34.50 29.98
CA THR A 604 -25.37 -33.58 29.24
C THR A 604 -25.36 -33.92 27.75
N ASN A 605 -25.17 -35.20 27.41
CA ASN A 605 -25.20 -35.65 26.02
C ASN A 605 -26.58 -35.42 25.37
N GLN A 606 -27.67 -35.54 26.13
CA GLN A 606 -29.02 -35.23 25.65
C GLN A 606 -29.20 -33.74 25.39
N ILE A 607 -28.69 -32.87 26.27
CA ILE A 607 -28.71 -31.42 26.06
C ILE A 607 -27.90 -31.04 24.83
N ASP A 608 -26.71 -31.62 24.64
CA ASP A 608 -25.88 -31.35 23.45
C ASP A 608 -26.59 -31.79 22.17
N ALA A 609 -27.24 -32.96 22.17
CA ALA A 609 -28.01 -33.45 21.03
C ALA A 609 -29.23 -32.56 20.71
N TYR A 610 -29.98 -32.13 21.73
CA TYR A 610 -31.10 -31.20 21.53
C TYR A 610 -30.64 -29.81 21.12
N THR A 611 -29.48 -29.35 21.58
CA THR A 611 -28.89 -28.07 21.17
C THR A 611 -28.45 -28.10 19.70
N ALA A 612 -27.83 -29.19 19.25
CA ALA A 612 -27.51 -29.39 17.84
C ALA A 612 -28.79 -29.42 16.96
N GLN A 613 -29.85 -30.08 17.43
CA GLN A 613 -31.14 -30.10 16.76
C GLN A 613 -31.80 -28.71 16.71
N TYR A 614 -31.67 -27.93 17.78
CA TYR A 614 -32.16 -26.54 17.85
C TYR A 614 -31.44 -25.65 16.82
N ASP A 615 -30.11 -25.76 16.75
CA ASP A 615 -29.30 -24.98 15.82
C ASP A 615 -29.65 -25.32 14.36
N GLU A 616 -29.84 -26.60 14.03
CA GLU A 616 -30.28 -27.04 12.69
C GLU A 616 -31.66 -26.49 12.33
N LEU A 617 -32.61 -26.49 13.28
CA LEU A 617 -33.95 -25.93 13.07
C LEU A 617 -33.93 -24.40 12.91
N ILE A 618 -33.05 -23.70 13.63
CA ILE A 618 -32.87 -22.25 13.49
C ILE A 618 -32.25 -21.89 12.15
N GLU A 619 -31.21 -22.61 11.72
CA GLU A 619 -30.56 -22.40 10.43
C GLU A 619 -31.56 -22.64 9.28
N ARG A 620 -32.34 -23.72 9.39
CA ARG A 620 -33.42 -24.02 8.43
C ARG A 620 -34.52 -22.97 8.44
N TRP A 621 -34.92 -22.45 9.60
CA TRP A 621 -35.91 -21.37 9.69
C TRP A 621 -35.38 -20.06 9.11
N SER A 622 -34.12 -19.71 9.35
CA SER A 622 -33.46 -18.52 8.79
C SER A 622 -33.47 -18.55 7.26
N TYR A 623 -33.08 -19.69 6.68
CA TYR A 623 -33.14 -19.91 5.22
C TYR A 623 -34.55 -19.76 4.67
N LEU A 624 -35.56 -20.36 5.33
CA LEU A 624 -36.95 -20.24 4.92
C LEU A 624 -37.47 -18.80 5.07
N GLN A 625 -37.04 -18.04 6.08
CA GLN A 625 -37.44 -16.64 6.26
C GLN A 625 -36.85 -15.74 5.17
N GLU A 626 -35.59 -15.94 4.78
CA GLU A 626 -34.97 -15.20 3.66
C GLU A 626 -35.72 -15.44 2.34
N LEU A 627 -36.16 -16.67 2.09
CA LEU A 627 -37.02 -17.01 0.94
C LEU A 627 -38.44 -16.43 1.04
N ALA A 628 -38.93 -16.10 2.24
CA ALA A 628 -40.23 -15.45 2.44
C ALA A 628 -40.16 -13.93 2.21
N GLU A 629 -39.02 -13.31 2.48
CA GLU A 629 -38.79 -11.87 2.40
C GLU A 629 -38.29 -11.41 0.99
N ALA A 630 -37.74 -12.32 0.19
CA ALA A 630 -37.26 -12.08 -1.19
C ALA A 630 -38.37 -12.03 -2.28
#